data_AF-A0A7V9L8Y7-F1
#
_entry.id   AF-A0A7V9L8Y7-F1
#
_cell.length_a   1.000
_cell.length_b   1.000
_cell.length_c   1.000
_cell.angle_alpha   90.00
_cell.angle_beta   90.00
_cell.angle_gamma   90.00
#
_symmetry.space_group_name_H-M   'P 1'
#
loop_
_entity.id
_entity.type
_entity.pdbx_description
1 polymer ?
#
loop_
_entity_poly.entity_id
_entity_poly.type
_entity_poly.pdbx_seq_one_letter_code
_entity_poly.pdbx_strand_id
1 'polypeptide(L)'
;MASSEKRTRGPNRGAAWARNPEAGMSVLRLALDTSDPLQRARVEAMYQGAYQVKRASQRQAKNACRAFWAACHERDEKSPASVRERVGLSRTSLEHAAYGHLDAAPHLRRHVTKALAMHLADGVWTAVERHLFRDASGKRHGALRIGRWYNFTRLPGRARSHTTERKWETFRLHGTLAGHRAAYADRNGHFVQPRTLQPIHSDAWWTYAGPLALVFSGLADGTLVLPVRLPTAPSNQPALDHHLADPSRWHKIDVVRTQDPEAAGGWRYEAHLMVLTQPYVSASTTQRRARAAIETADRTVGIDVNVSKLSVASHVTGRDVRLSRIVRDEPRQQRDRGRTRRERRRQRALDRSRRALNRQHYQLSKRQAKRARRRAEAGLSPVDVIPAGPRLARADRVPLTSYKTDRLSARHRQLRAAQVADAASATQARRDHAREVAAGLVARHGYQIVVEDVRLPSWSASWGR
;
A
#
# COMPACT_ATOMS: atom_id res chain seq x y z
N MET A 1 28.20 26.69 31.44
CA MET A 1 27.49 26.49 30.16
C MET A 1 26.06 26.08 30.46
N ALA A 2 25.10 26.99 30.32
CA ALA A 2 23.71 26.76 30.67
C ALA A 2 23.06 25.76 29.70
N SER A 3 22.56 24.64 30.24
CA SER A 3 21.70 23.68 29.54
C SER A 3 20.42 24.38 29.12
N SER A 4 20.27 24.73 27.84
CA SER A 4 18.99 25.24 27.34
C SER A 4 17.92 24.15 27.54
N GLU A 5 16.88 24.46 28.31
CA GLU A 5 15.75 23.57 28.52
C GLU A 5 15.22 23.06 27.18
N LYS A 6 14.99 21.74 27.09
CA LYS A 6 14.34 21.13 25.93
C LYS A 6 12.97 21.79 25.76
N ARG A 7 12.78 22.56 24.69
CA ARG A 7 11.47 23.02 24.22
C ARG A 7 10.55 21.81 24.02
N THR A 8 9.72 21.52 25.01
CA THR A 8 8.62 20.56 24.90
C THR A 8 7.40 21.28 24.34
N ARG A 9 6.61 20.57 23.54
CA ARG A 9 5.37 21.12 22.99
C ARG A 9 4.32 21.12 24.11
N GLY A 10 3.95 22.31 24.58
CA GLY A 10 2.80 22.46 25.47
C GLY A 10 1.49 21.99 24.81
N PRO A 11 0.41 21.81 25.60
CA PRO A 11 -0.90 21.42 25.07
C PRO A 11 -1.34 22.36 23.94
N ASN A 12 -2.03 21.82 22.93
CA ASN A 12 -2.56 22.62 21.82
C ASN A 12 -3.44 23.74 22.40
N ARG A 13 -3.01 25.00 22.25
CA ARG A 13 -3.70 26.18 22.81
C ARG A 13 -4.97 26.58 22.02
N GLY A 14 -5.46 25.74 21.12
CA GLY A 14 -6.64 26.03 20.29
C GLY A 14 -7.36 24.76 19.83
N ALA A 15 -8.60 24.93 19.36
CA ALA A 15 -9.41 23.84 18.84
C ALA A 15 -8.64 23.06 17.77
N ALA A 16 -8.64 21.73 17.89
CA ALA A 16 -7.99 20.89 16.89
C ALA A 16 -8.71 21.09 15.54
N TRP A 17 -7.93 21.36 14.49
CA TRP A 17 -8.50 21.44 13.15
C TRP A 17 -9.26 20.14 12.84
N ALA A 18 -10.55 20.27 12.58
CA ALA A 18 -11.41 19.19 12.14
C ALA A 18 -11.77 19.42 10.68
N ARG A 19 -11.69 18.35 9.88
CA ARG A 19 -12.14 18.38 8.49
C ARG A 19 -13.66 18.57 8.47
N ASN A 20 -14.18 19.48 7.64
CA ASN A 20 -15.61 19.48 7.31
C ASN A 20 -15.97 18.12 6.67
N PRO A 21 -16.86 17.31 7.27
CA PRO A 21 -17.26 16.01 6.74
C PRO A 21 -17.74 16.06 5.27
N GLU A 22 -18.35 17.17 4.86
CA GLU A 22 -18.95 17.37 3.53
C GLU A 22 -17.93 17.74 2.44
N ALA A 23 -16.75 18.25 2.82
CA ALA A 23 -15.72 18.71 1.88
C ALA A 23 -15.10 17.57 1.03
N GLY A 24 -15.41 16.31 1.36
CA GLY A 24 -14.88 15.14 0.69
C GLY A 24 -13.40 14.92 0.96
N MET A 25 -12.89 13.78 0.51
CA MET A 25 -11.46 13.47 0.54
C MET A 25 -11.13 12.52 -0.60
N SER A 26 -10.14 12.90 -1.39
CA SER A 26 -9.63 12.08 -2.48
C SER A 26 -8.12 11.87 -2.33
N VAL A 27 -7.61 10.81 -2.93
CA VAL A 27 -6.17 10.50 -2.99
C VAL A 27 -5.75 10.35 -4.43
N LEU A 28 -4.82 11.22 -4.86
CA LEU A 28 -4.15 11.13 -6.15
C LEU A 28 -2.78 10.46 -5.97
N ARG A 29 -2.45 9.52 -6.84
CA ARG A 29 -1.13 8.86 -6.87
C ARG A 29 -0.28 9.55 -7.92
N LEU A 30 0.82 10.14 -7.48
CA LEU A 30 1.77 10.86 -8.31
C LEU A 30 3.07 10.05 -8.39
N ALA A 31 3.51 9.68 -9.59
CA ALA A 31 4.78 8.97 -9.75
C ALA A 31 5.94 9.92 -9.46
N LEU A 32 6.98 9.45 -8.77
CA LEU A 32 8.17 10.24 -8.47
C LEU A 32 9.29 9.81 -9.41
N ASP A 33 9.94 10.78 -10.05
CA ASP A 33 11.11 10.51 -10.86
C ASP A 33 12.32 10.24 -9.96
N THR A 34 12.90 9.06 -10.14
CA THR A 34 14.09 8.57 -9.44
C THR A 34 15.14 8.05 -10.43
N SER A 35 15.09 8.56 -11.67
CA SER A 35 16.08 8.30 -12.71
C SER A 35 17.46 8.79 -12.28
N ASP A 36 17.55 9.97 -11.64
CA ASP A 36 18.77 10.47 -11.01
C ASP A 36 19.29 9.50 -9.93
N PRO A 37 20.48 8.89 -10.12
CA PRO A 37 21.08 7.98 -9.15
C PRO A 37 21.28 8.60 -7.76
N LEU A 38 21.59 9.90 -7.67
CA LEU A 38 21.84 10.57 -6.40
C LEU A 38 20.55 10.68 -5.59
N GLN A 39 19.48 11.23 -6.19
CA GLN A 39 18.20 11.33 -5.51
C GLN A 39 17.60 9.95 -5.20
N ARG A 40 17.82 8.96 -6.07
CA ARG A 40 17.43 7.56 -5.81
C ARG A 40 18.13 7.00 -4.57
N ALA A 41 19.46 7.16 -4.46
CA ALA A 41 20.20 6.72 -3.29
C ALA A 41 19.70 7.41 -2.01
N ARG A 42 19.37 8.70 -2.07
CA ARG A 42 18.84 9.46 -0.93
C ARG A 42 17.45 8.99 -0.49
N VAL A 43 16.53 8.73 -1.42
CA VAL A 43 15.20 8.19 -1.06
C VAL A 43 15.31 6.76 -0.52
N GLU A 44 16.20 5.92 -1.06
CA GLU A 44 16.48 4.58 -0.53
C GLU A 44 17.02 4.63 0.90
N ALA A 45 17.99 5.52 1.16
CA ALA A 45 18.55 5.75 2.48
C ALA A 45 17.50 6.28 3.46
N MET A 46 16.58 7.15 3.02
CA MET A 46 15.44 7.60 3.82
C MET A 46 14.52 6.43 4.21
N TYR A 47 14.18 5.54 3.28
CA TYR A 47 13.42 4.34 3.62
C TYR A 47 14.17 3.46 4.62
N GLN A 48 15.48 3.28 4.44
CA GLN A 48 16.31 2.47 5.34
C GLN A 48 16.35 3.04 6.75
N GLY A 49 16.64 4.33 6.89
CA GLY A 49 16.65 5.01 8.18
C GLY A 49 15.29 4.96 8.86
N ALA A 50 14.22 5.28 8.14
CA ALA A 50 12.85 5.24 8.65
C ALA A 50 12.45 3.81 9.09
N TYR A 51 12.88 2.79 8.35
CA TYR A 51 12.64 1.41 8.75
C TYR A 51 13.36 1.05 10.05
N GLN A 52 14.61 1.47 10.23
CA GLN A 52 15.36 1.20 11.46
C GLN A 52 14.69 1.86 12.67
N VAL A 53 14.30 3.14 12.55
CA VAL A 53 13.58 3.86 13.61
C VAL A 53 12.26 3.15 13.93
N LYS A 54 11.43 2.87 12.92
CA LYS A 54 10.15 2.18 13.13
C LYS A 54 10.34 0.80 13.78
N ARG A 55 11.35 0.05 13.36
CA ARG A 55 11.64 -1.28 13.89
C ARG A 55 12.09 -1.23 15.34
N ALA A 56 12.90 -0.24 15.71
CA ALA A 56 13.28 0.02 17.10
C ALA A 56 12.04 0.34 17.95
N SER A 57 11.20 1.29 17.50
CA SER A 57 9.94 1.63 18.18
C SER A 57 9.00 0.43 18.32
N GLN A 58 8.89 -0.43 17.29
CA GLN A 58 8.09 -1.66 17.36
C GLN A 58 8.62 -2.66 18.39
N ARG A 59 9.94 -2.79 18.54
CA ARG A 59 10.54 -3.67 19.54
C ARG A 59 10.28 -3.15 20.95
N GLN A 60 10.48 -1.86 21.17
CA GLN A 60 10.18 -1.22 22.45
C GLN A 60 8.70 -1.36 22.81
N ALA A 61 7.80 -1.02 21.89
CA ALA A 61 6.35 -1.17 22.09
C ALA A 61 5.95 -2.62 22.39
N LYS A 62 6.54 -3.59 21.68
CA LYS A 62 6.29 -5.01 21.92
C LYS A 62 6.73 -5.45 23.32
N ASN A 63 7.89 -4.99 23.79
CA ASN A 63 8.37 -5.29 25.14
C ASN A 63 7.49 -4.63 26.20
N ALA A 64 7.09 -3.37 25.99
CA ALA A 64 6.16 -2.66 26.87
C ALA A 64 4.79 -3.36 26.95
N CYS A 65 4.23 -3.83 25.82
CA CYS A 65 2.99 -4.63 25.84
C CYS A 65 3.15 -5.95 26.59
N ARG A 66 4.30 -6.62 26.48
CA ARG A 66 4.57 -7.84 27.25
C ARG A 66 4.63 -7.56 28.75
N ALA A 67 5.33 -6.51 29.15
CA ALA A 67 5.39 -6.07 30.55
C ALA A 67 4.01 -5.70 31.08
N PHE A 68 3.22 -4.98 30.28
CA PHE A 68 1.82 -4.66 30.61
C PHE A 68 0.98 -5.90 30.87
N TRP A 69 1.08 -6.93 30.01
CA TRP A 69 0.33 -8.18 30.17
C TRP A 69 0.86 -9.08 31.30
N ALA A 70 2.16 -9.05 31.59
CA ALA A 70 2.76 -9.79 32.70
C ALA A 70 2.38 -9.22 34.08
N ALA A 71 2.15 -7.92 34.18
CA ALA A 71 1.77 -7.24 35.43
C ALA A 71 0.28 -7.46 35.78
N CYS A 72 -0.20 -8.71 35.83
CA CYS A 72 -1.62 -9.01 36.10
C CYS A 72 -2.09 -8.46 37.44
N HIS A 73 -1.37 -8.74 38.52
CA HIS A 73 -1.71 -8.29 39.86
C HIS A 73 -1.78 -6.76 39.95
N GLU A 74 -0.78 -6.04 39.43
CA GLU A 74 -0.81 -4.57 39.44
C GLU A 74 -1.97 -3.96 38.62
N ARG A 75 -2.39 -4.61 37.53
CA ARG A 75 -3.54 -4.14 36.74
C ARG A 75 -4.85 -4.29 37.52
N ASP A 76 -4.97 -5.36 38.30
CA ASP A 76 -6.17 -5.67 39.08
C ASP A 76 -6.22 -4.82 40.36
N GLU A 77 -5.07 -4.60 41.01
CA GLU A 77 -4.96 -3.82 42.27
C GLU A 77 -4.97 -2.30 42.08
N LYS A 78 -4.24 -1.76 41.08
CA LYS A 78 -4.06 -0.30 40.91
C LYS A 78 -4.91 0.26 39.79
N SER A 79 -4.73 -0.29 38.60
CA SER A 79 -5.56 -0.11 37.40
C SER A 79 -4.76 -0.41 36.14
N PRO A 80 -5.41 -0.82 35.03
CA PRO A 80 -4.77 -0.91 33.73
C PRO A 80 -4.19 0.42 33.22
N ALA A 81 -4.72 1.56 33.65
CA ALA A 81 -4.20 2.86 33.23
C ALA A 81 -2.84 3.16 33.86
N SER A 82 -2.71 2.97 35.17
CA SER A 82 -1.45 3.17 35.90
C SER A 82 -0.32 2.26 35.36
N VAL A 83 -0.62 0.99 35.10
CA VAL A 83 0.37 0.07 34.52
C VAL A 83 0.81 0.53 33.12
N ARG A 84 -0.12 0.99 32.26
CA ARG A 84 0.24 1.53 30.93
C ARG A 84 1.19 2.71 31.03
N GLU A 85 0.92 3.66 31.92
CA GLU A 85 1.78 4.81 32.15
C GLU A 85 3.18 4.38 32.59
N ARG A 86 3.27 3.52 33.61
CA ARG A 86 4.54 2.97 34.13
C ARG A 86 5.39 2.30 33.05
N VAL A 87 4.77 1.52 32.16
CA VAL A 87 5.51 0.83 31.07
C VAL A 87 5.66 1.69 29.80
N GLY A 88 5.21 2.94 29.80
CA GLY A 88 5.32 3.86 28.67
C GLY A 88 4.44 3.52 27.47
N LEU A 89 3.27 2.90 27.70
CA LEU A 89 2.27 2.62 26.67
C LEU A 89 1.29 3.78 26.51
N SER A 90 1.80 4.87 25.93
CA SER A 90 0.98 5.96 25.40
C SER A 90 1.50 6.37 24.02
N ARG A 91 0.65 7.07 23.26
CA ARG A 91 1.07 7.68 21.99
C ARG A 91 2.30 8.57 22.19
N THR A 92 2.24 9.48 23.15
CA THR A 92 3.30 10.44 23.46
C THR A 92 4.61 9.75 23.87
N SER A 93 4.53 8.71 24.70
CA SER A 93 5.71 7.94 25.12
C SER A 93 6.40 7.26 23.94
N LEU A 94 5.65 6.73 22.97
CA LEU A 94 6.22 6.13 21.76
C LEU A 94 6.83 7.19 20.82
N GLU A 95 6.22 8.36 20.72
CA GLU A 95 6.79 9.49 19.96
C GLU A 95 8.13 9.93 20.55
N HIS A 96 8.21 10.10 21.88
CA HIS A 96 9.47 10.40 22.57
C HIS A 96 10.51 9.29 22.42
N ALA A 97 10.09 8.02 22.48
CA ALA A 97 11.00 6.89 22.24
C ALA A 97 11.57 6.91 20.81
N ALA A 98 10.77 7.24 19.81
CA ALA A 98 11.25 7.39 18.43
C ALA A 98 12.25 8.54 18.28
N TYR A 99 12.07 9.65 19.00
CA TYR A 99 13.09 10.70 19.08
C TYR A 99 14.37 10.21 19.74
N GLY A 100 14.26 9.47 20.85
CA GLY A 100 15.42 8.87 21.52
C GLY A 100 16.21 7.95 20.59
N HIS A 101 15.53 7.11 19.80
CA HIS A 101 16.19 6.26 18.81
C HIS A 101 16.90 7.06 17.71
N LEU A 102 16.29 8.15 17.24
CA LEU A 102 16.91 9.02 16.23
C LEU A 102 18.09 9.81 16.80
N ASP A 103 17.97 10.28 18.04
CA ASP A 103 19.01 11.04 18.74
C ASP A 103 20.21 10.15 19.08
N ALA A 104 19.98 8.89 19.43
CA ALA A 104 21.02 7.87 19.64
C ALA A 104 21.69 7.39 18.35
N ALA A 105 21.13 7.70 17.18
CA ALA A 105 21.70 7.35 15.87
C ALA A 105 21.80 8.59 14.96
N PRO A 106 22.71 9.55 15.27
CA PRO A 106 22.79 10.84 14.57
C PRO A 106 22.96 10.72 13.06
N HIS A 107 23.66 9.68 12.58
CA HIS A 107 23.83 9.40 11.15
C HIS A 107 22.50 9.25 10.40
N LEU A 108 21.42 8.82 11.07
CA LEU A 108 20.10 8.70 10.45
C LEU A 108 19.45 10.07 10.17
N ARG A 109 19.87 11.15 10.83
CA ARG A 109 19.34 12.51 10.61
C ARG A 109 19.66 13.08 9.23
N ARG A 110 20.62 12.48 8.53
CA ARG A 110 20.88 12.75 7.11
C ARG A 110 19.68 12.41 6.21
N HIS A 111 18.80 11.50 6.67
CA HIS A 111 17.69 10.99 5.87
C HIS A 111 16.33 10.98 6.58
N VAL A 112 16.29 11.15 7.91
CA VAL A 112 15.07 11.08 8.72
C VAL A 112 15.00 12.27 9.67
N THR A 113 13.90 13.02 9.60
CA THR A 113 13.63 14.12 10.54
C THR A 113 12.91 13.62 11.80
N LYS A 114 12.94 14.40 12.88
CA LYS A 114 12.12 14.12 14.08
C LYS A 114 10.64 14.01 13.71
N ALA A 115 10.12 14.90 12.87
CA ALA A 115 8.72 14.82 12.41
C ALA A 115 8.41 13.46 11.76
N LEU A 116 9.27 12.96 10.86
CA LEU A 116 9.08 11.64 10.27
C LEU A 116 9.15 10.51 11.32
N ALA A 117 10.08 10.58 12.28
CA ALA A 117 10.16 9.62 13.38
C ALA A 117 8.86 9.57 14.22
N MET A 118 8.27 10.73 14.54
CA MET A 118 6.99 10.85 15.24
C MET A 118 5.86 10.14 14.46
N HIS A 119 5.75 10.35 13.15
CA HIS A 119 4.71 9.69 12.35
C HIS A 119 4.89 8.19 12.21
N LEU A 120 6.13 7.71 12.22
CA LEU A 120 6.41 6.28 12.29
C LEU A 120 5.94 5.70 13.63
N ALA A 121 6.15 6.42 14.74
CA ALA A 121 5.69 6.04 16.07
C ALA A 121 4.16 6.02 16.17
N ASP A 122 3.46 6.99 15.59
CA ASP A 122 1.99 7.01 15.53
C ASP A 122 1.43 5.76 14.84
N GLY A 123 2.06 5.35 13.73
CA GLY A 123 1.71 4.08 13.07
C GLY A 123 2.01 2.83 13.91
N VAL A 124 2.94 2.89 14.86
CA VAL A 124 3.16 1.82 15.85
C VAL A 124 2.08 1.86 16.93
N TRP A 125 1.72 3.06 17.40
CA TRP A 125 0.65 3.26 18.36
C TRP A 125 -0.68 2.68 17.86
N THR A 126 -1.06 2.90 16.61
CA THR A 126 -2.30 2.29 16.05
C THR A 126 -2.32 0.76 16.20
N ALA A 127 -1.17 0.08 16.08
CA ALA A 127 -1.09 -1.37 16.28
C ALA A 127 -1.14 -1.76 17.76
N VAL A 128 -0.53 -0.95 18.63
CA VAL A 128 -0.56 -1.09 20.10
C VAL A 128 -1.98 -0.94 20.60
N GLU A 129 -2.67 0.12 20.18
CA GLU A 129 -4.05 0.43 20.55
C GLU A 129 -4.98 -0.75 20.23
N ARG A 130 -4.93 -1.26 19.00
CA ARG A 130 -5.72 -2.44 18.59
C ARG A 130 -5.39 -3.71 19.38
N HIS A 131 -4.18 -3.81 19.92
CA HIS A 131 -3.77 -4.95 20.73
C HIS A 131 -4.24 -4.82 22.18
N LEU A 132 -4.24 -3.61 22.74
CA LEU A 132 -4.63 -3.34 24.12
C LEU A 132 -6.15 -3.25 24.28
N PHE A 133 -6.83 -2.60 23.35
CA PHE A 133 -8.25 -2.29 23.44
C PHE A 133 -9.08 -3.17 22.52
N ARG A 134 -10.28 -3.51 22.98
CA ARG A 134 -11.26 -4.28 22.21
C ARG A 134 -11.87 -3.37 21.15
N ASP A 135 -12.13 -3.92 19.95
CA ASP A 135 -12.93 -3.27 18.93
C ASP A 135 -14.43 -3.30 19.29
N ALA A 136 -15.27 -2.71 18.43
CA ALA A 136 -16.72 -2.70 18.61
C ALA A 136 -17.36 -4.11 18.69
N SER A 137 -16.66 -5.15 18.23
CA SER A 137 -17.09 -6.56 18.35
C SER A 137 -16.55 -7.25 19.61
N GLY A 138 -15.89 -6.51 20.51
CA GLY A 138 -15.27 -7.04 21.72
C GLY A 138 -13.94 -7.76 21.49
N LYS A 139 -13.38 -7.74 20.27
CA LYS A 139 -12.16 -8.49 19.92
C LYS A 139 -10.92 -7.60 19.95
N ARG A 140 -9.79 -8.17 20.39
CA ARG A 140 -8.47 -7.52 20.33
C ARG A 140 -7.68 -8.09 19.15
N HIS A 141 -6.79 -7.28 18.59
CA HIS A 141 -5.77 -7.80 17.70
C HIS A 141 -4.71 -8.59 18.49
N GLY A 142 -4.16 -9.62 17.86
CA GLY A 142 -3.09 -10.43 18.42
C GLY A 142 -1.79 -9.66 18.66
N ALA A 143 -0.79 -10.36 19.21
CA ALA A 143 0.48 -9.76 19.60
C ALA A 143 1.17 -8.96 18.48
N LEU A 144 1.83 -7.86 18.89
CA LEU A 144 2.56 -6.97 18.00
C LEU A 144 3.64 -7.72 17.19
N ARG A 145 3.61 -7.49 15.87
CA ARG A 145 4.57 -8.06 14.91
C ARG A 145 5.56 -6.99 14.48
N ILE A 146 6.83 -7.36 14.49
CA ILE A 146 7.91 -6.50 13.96
C ILE A 146 7.92 -6.63 12.44
N GLY A 147 7.84 -5.50 11.74
CA GLY A 147 7.79 -5.44 10.29
C GLY A 147 9.10 -5.92 9.64
N ARG A 148 8.98 -6.52 8.45
CA ARG A 148 10.13 -6.85 7.60
C ARG A 148 10.42 -5.70 6.64
N TRP A 149 11.68 -5.53 6.26
CA TRP A 149 12.14 -4.49 5.32
C TRP A 149 11.29 -4.42 4.05
N TYR A 150 11.10 -5.54 3.37
CA TYR A 150 10.34 -5.60 2.12
C TYR A 150 8.84 -5.30 2.27
N ASN A 151 8.30 -5.35 3.48
CA ASN A 151 6.92 -4.98 3.78
C ASN A 151 6.80 -3.51 4.22
N PHE A 152 7.93 -2.83 4.45
CA PHE A 152 7.96 -1.42 4.76
C PHE A 152 7.92 -0.62 3.45
N THR A 153 6.70 -0.31 3.01
CA THR A 153 6.43 0.30 1.71
C THR A 153 5.95 1.74 1.81
N ARG A 154 5.70 2.27 3.00
CA ARG A 154 5.13 3.61 3.20
C ARG A 154 5.93 4.41 4.22
N LEU A 155 6.31 5.62 3.82
CA LEU A 155 6.73 6.70 4.71
C LEU A 155 5.51 7.58 4.98
N PRO A 156 5.02 7.62 6.22
CA PRO A 156 3.86 8.44 6.54
C PRO A 156 4.25 9.92 6.53
N GLY A 157 3.49 10.74 5.81
CA GLY A 157 3.58 12.18 5.96
C GLY A 157 2.55 12.73 6.92
N ARG A 158 2.74 13.99 7.28
CA ARG A 158 1.79 14.76 8.04
C ARG A 158 0.82 15.51 7.16
N ALA A 159 -0.36 15.74 7.71
CA ALA A 159 -1.18 16.85 7.29
C ALA A 159 -0.42 18.18 7.40
N ARG A 160 -0.64 19.05 6.43
CA ARG A 160 -0.24 20.45 6.53
C ARG A 160 -0.86 21.10 7.75
N SER A 161 -0.20 22.12 8.26
CA SER A 161 -0.85 23.00 9.23
C SER A 161 -1.98 23.76 8.54
N HIS A 162 -3.15 23.78 9.16
CA HIS A 162 -4.25 24.66 8.76
C HIS A 162 -4.39 25.88 9.67
N THR A 163 -3.64 25.93 10.76
CA THR A 163 -3.60 27.06 11.71
C THR A 163 -2.35 27.92 11.57
N THR A 164 -1.41 27.52 10.72
CA THR A 164 -0.19 28.27 10.44
C THR A 164 0.02 28.23 8.95
N GLU A 165 -0.02 29.39 8.31
CA GLU A 165 0.33 29.49 6.90
C GLU A 165 1.76 28.98 6.72
N ARG A 166 2.02 28.42 5.54
CA ARG A 166 3.36 27.99 5.14
C ARG A 166 4.04 26.98 6.07
N LYS A 167 3.27 26.07 6.64
CA LYS A 167 3.80 25.03 7.53
C LYS A 167 3.41 23.62 7.10
N TRP A 168 4.41 22.89 6.60
CA TRP A 168 4.36 21.46 6.31
C TRP A 168 5.48 20.77 7.09
N GLU A 169 5.17 19.74 7.87
CA GLU A 169 6.16 19.12 8.78
C GLU A 169 6.98 18.00 8.14
N THR A 170 6.56 17.49 6.97
CA THR A 170 7.26 16.40 6.27
C THR A 170 7.28 16.66 4.76
N PHE A 171 6.58 15.84 3.97
CA PHE A 171 6.59 15.90 2.52
C PHE A 171 5.62 16.96 2.03
N ARG A 172 6.07 17.79 1.08
CA ARG A 172 5.22 18.79 0.44
C ARG A 172 5.32 18.70 -1.07
N LEU A 173 4.19 18.90 -1.74
CA LEU A 173 4.15 19.13 -3.18
C LEU A 173 4.30 20.63 -3.44
N HIS A 174 5.26 20.99 -4.29
CA HIS A 174 5.52 22.34 -4.77
C HIS A 174 5.31 22.42 -6.28
N GLY A 175 5.19 23.65 -6.79
CA GLY A 175 4.90 23.93 -8.19
C GLY A 175 3.40 24.01 -8.45
N THR A 176 3.04 24.13 -9.72
CA THR A 176 1.65 24.22 -10.15
C THR A 176 1.39 23.28 -11.33
N LEU A 177 0.12 22.92 -11.54
CA LEU A 177 -0.26 22.18 -12.75
C LEU A 177 0.05 22.99 -14.02
N ALA A 178 -0.15 24.31 -13.99
CA ALA A 178 0.18 25.22 -15.09
C ALA A 178 1.70 25.23 -15.38
N GLY A 179 2.54 25.37 -14.36
CA GLY A 179 3.99 25.30 -14.52
C GLY A 179 4.47 23.93 -15.01
N HIS A 180 3.81 22.85 -14.60
CA HIS A 180 4.10 21.52 -15.12
C HIS A 180 3.70 21.35 -16.59
N ARG A 181 2.57 21.92 -17.02
CA ARG A 181 2.16 21.99 -18.43
C ARG A 181 3.15 22.82 -19.25
N ALA A 182 3.55 23.99 -18.76
CA ALA A 182 4.50 24.85 -19.46
C ALA A 182 5.84 24.15 -19.76
N ALA A 183 6.30 23.27 -18.86
CA ALA A 183 7.55 22.54 -19.06
C ALA A 183 7.42 21.25 -19.89
N TYR A 184 6.26 20.59 -19.85
CA TYR A 184 6.14 19.20 -20.33
C TYR A 184 4.91 18.92 -21.18
N ALA A 185 4.12 19.91 -21.58
CA ALA A 185 3.03 19.72 -22.53
C ALA A 185 3.46 20.13 -23.95
N ASP A 186 2.95 19.42 -24.96
CA ASP A 186 3.05 19.86 -26.35
C ASP A 186 2.04 21.00 -26.65
N ARG A 187 2.04 21.47 -27.90
CA ARG A 187 1.10 22.50 -28.40
C ARG A 187 -0.38 22.10 -28.28
N ASN A 188 -0.68 20.81 -28.14
CA ASN A 188 -2.03 20.29 -27.98
C ASN A 188 -2.40 20.10 -26.50
N GLY A 189 -1.52 20.48 -25.57
CA GLY A 189 -1.73 20.31 -24.13
C GLY A 189 -1.52 18.88 -23.64
N HIS A 190 -0.95 17.99 -24.47
CA HIS A 190 -0.65 16.62 -24.07
C HIS A 190 0.70 16.55 -23.39
N PHE A 191 0.81 15.84 -22.26
CA PHE A 191 2.08 15.69 -21.57
C PHE A 191 3.05 14.81 -22.37
N VAL A 192 4.18 15.39 -22.77
CA VAL A 192 5.33 14.77 -23.43
C VAL A 192 6.53 14.81 -22.49
N GLN A 193 6.45 14.05 -21.39
CA GLN A 193 7.48 14.02 -20.36
C GLN A 193 8.67 13.12 -20.78
N PRO A 194 9.92 13.62 -20.74
CA PRO A 194 11.09 12.83 -21.10
C PRO A 194 11.32 11.68 -20.11
N ARG A 195 12.13 10.68 -20.51
CA ARG A 195 12.50 9.52 -19.66
C ARG A 195 13.19 9.92 -18.36
N THR A 196 13.86 11.06 -18.36
CA THR A 196 14.48 11.72 -17.18
C THR A 196 13.93 13.14 -17.15
N LEU A 197 13.19 13.51 -16.10
CA LEU A 197 12.71 14.87 -15.90
C LEU A 197 13.88 15.79 -15.56
N GLN A 198 13.73 17.08 -15.89
CA GLN A 198 14.76 18.06 -15.57
C GLN A 198 14.92 18.19 -14.05
N PRO A 199 16.15 18.26 -13.53
CA PRO A 199 16.40 18.57 -12.12
C PRO A 199 15.75 19.90 -11.74
N ILE A 200 15.12 19.94 -10.57
CA ILE A 200 14.42 21.13 -10.06
C ILE A 200 15.19 21.68 -8.87
N HIS A 201 15.58 22.95 -8.98
CA HIS A 201 16.26 23.69 -7.92
C HIS A 201 15.46 24.96 -7.62
N SER A 202 15.33 25.29 -6.34
CA SER A 202 14.66 26.52 -5.91
C SER A 202 15.10 26.86 -4.49
N ASP A 203 15.45 28.13 -4.28
CA ASP A 203 15.71 28.69 -2.96
C ASP A 203 14.45 29.33 -2.35
N ALA A 204 13.40 29.49 -3.17
CA ALA A 204 12.14 30.14 -2.82
C ALA A 204 10.95 29.21 -3.05
N TRP A 205 10.98 28.05 -2.39
CA TRP A 205 9.97 27.00 -2.55
C TRP A 205 8.52 27.45 -2.27
N TRP A 206 8.28 28.47 -1.45
CA TRP A 206 6.94 28.97 -1.16
C TRP A 206 6.29 29.73 -2.32
N THR A 207 7.09 30.37 -3.17
CA THR A 207 6.64 31.12 -4.35
C THR A 207 6.91 30.38 -5.66
N TYR A 208 7.54 29.20 -5.59
CA TYR A 208 7.85 28.37 -6.74
C TYR A 208 6.59 27.92 -7.50
N ALA A 209 6.43 28.42 -8.72
CA ALA A 209 5.29 28.16 -9.60
C ALA A 209 5.60 27.19 -10.77
N GLY A 210 6.82 26.66 -10.84
CA GLY A 210 7.29 25.78 -11.92
C GLY A 210 6.71 24.35 -11.87
N PRO A 211 7.36 23.39 -12.55
CA PRO A 211 6.91 21.99 -12.58
C PRO A 211 6.80 21.35 -11.21
N LEU A 212 5.79 20.49 -11.05
CA LEU A 212 5.51 19.79 -9.80
C LEU A 212 6.72 19.00 -9.27
N ALA A 213 7.03 19.21 -7.98
CA ALA A 213 8.10 18.51 -7.28
C ALA A 213 7.68 18.14 -5.86
N LEU A 214 7.98 16.92 -5.43
CA LEU A 214 7.92 16.54 -4.03
C LEU A 214 9.19 17.00 -3.32
N VAL A 215 9.03 17.77 -2.24
CA VAL A 215 10.12 18.34 -1.47
C VAL A 215 10.06 17.82 -0.04
N PHE A 216 11.22 17.43 0.49
CA PHE A 216 11.42 17.09 1.88
C PHE A 216 12.65 17.82 2.43
N SER A 217 12.40 18.80 3.30
CA SER A 217 13.40 19.68 3.89
C SER A 217 13.77 19.29 5.32
N GLY A 218 14.81 19.92 5.87
CA GLY A 218 15.25 19.71 7.27
C GLY A 218 16.14 18.48 7.46
N LEU A 219 16.68 17.93 6.38
CA LEU A 219 17.72 16.91 6.39
C LEU A 219 19.10 17.55 6.52
N ALA A 220 20.04 16.85 7.17
CA ALA A 220 21.41 17.35 7.32
C ALA A 220 22.16 17.50 5.97
N ASP A 221 21.86 16.62 5.00
CA ASP A 221 22.50 16.63 3.67
C ASP A 221 21.70 17.51 2.66
N GLY A 222 20.96 18.50 3.16
CA GLY A 222 20.14 19.41 2.34
C GLY A 222 18.80 18.81 1.89
N THR A 223 18.02 19.60 1.17
CA THR A 223 16.65 19.24 0.75
C THR A 223 16.64 18.06 -0.23
N LEU A 224 15.74 17.10 -0.03
CA LEU A 224 15.42 16.06 -1.01
C LEU A 224 14.32 16.56 -1.94
N VAL A 225 14.59 16.57 -3.24
CA VAL A 225 13.68 17.04 -4.28
C VAL A 225 13.47 15.90 -5.28
N LEU A 226 12.21 15.51 -5.49
CA LEU A 226 11.82 14.45 -6.41
C LEU A 226 10.81 15.00 -7.41
N PRO A 227 11.19 15.21 -8.69
CA PRO A 227 10.26 15.64 -9.72
C PRO A 227 9.06 14.69 -9.83
N VAL A 228 7.87 15.24 -10.08
CA VAL A 228 6.65 14.45 -10.22
C VAL A 228 6.38 14.14 -11.68
N ARG A 229 5.99 12.89 -11.96
CA ARG A 229 5.50 12.45 -13.26
C ARG A 229 3.97 12.37 -13.26
N LEU A 230 3.34 13.06 -14.21
CA LEU A 230 1.89 13.00 -14.41
C LEU A 230 1.51 11.94 -15.46
N PRO A 231 0.35 11.27 -15.33
CA PRO A 231 -0.19 10.43 -16.39
C PRO A 231 -0.36 11.21 -17.71
N THR A 232 0.10 10.64 -18.83
CA THR A 232 0.12 11.33 -20.13
C THR A 232 -1.16 11.17 -20.94
N ALA A 233 -1.95 10.12 -20.68
CA ALA A 233 -3.15 9.86 -21.47
C ALA A 233 -4.16 11.03 -21.35
N PRO A 234 -4.74 11.52 -22.46
CA PRO A 234 -5.66 12.67 -22.45
C PRO A 234 -6.85 12.48 -21.50
N SER A 235 -7.34 11.24 -21.37
CA SER A 235 -8.45 10.89 -20.47
C SER A 235 -8.16 11.13 -18.98
N ASN A 236 -6.90 11.31 -18.58
CA ASN A 236 -6.53 11.64 -17.21
C ASN A 236 -6.53 13.15 -16.92
N GLN A 237 -6.50 14.01 -17.95
CA GLN A 237 -6.36 15.47 -17.77
C GLN A 237 -7.43 16.06 -16.84
N PRO A 238 -8.73 15.77 -17.03
CA PRO A 238 -9.76 16.33 -16.14
C PRO A 238 -9.60 15.88 -14.69
N ALA A 239 -9.13 14.66 -14.45
CA ALA A 239 -8.83 14.18 -13.11
C ALA A 239 -7.64 14.90 -12.50
N LEU A 240 -6.62 15.25 -13.31
CA LEU A 240 -5.48 16.04 -12.85
C LEU A 240 -5.90 17.47 -12.51
N ASP A 241 -6.69 18.12 -13.36
CA ASP A 241 -7.25 19.44 -13.08
C ASP A 241 -8.04 19.44 -11.77
N HIS A 242 -8.94 18.47 -11.58
CA HIS A 242 -9.77 18.34 -10.38
C HIS A 242 -8.94 18.30 -9.07
N HIS A 243 -7.77 17.66 -9.08
CA HIS A 243 -6.96 17.44 -7.88
C HIS A 243 -5.79 18.42 -7.72
N LEU A 244 -5.26 18.96 -8.82
CA LEU A 244 -3.99 19.71 -8.84
C LEU A 244 -4.16 21.19 -9.21
N ALA A 245 -5.34 21.63 -9.68
CA ALA A 245 -5.57 23.03 -10.02
C ALA A 245 -5.49 23.95 -8.79
N ASP A 246 -5.83 23.46 -7.61
CA ASP A 246 -5.86 24.23 -6.36
C ASP A 246 -4.92 23.64 -5.29
N PRO A 247 -3.68 24.17 -5.17
CA PRO A 247 -2.73 23.75 -4.14
C PRO A 247 -3.23 23.99 -2.70
N SER A 248 -4.19 24.90 -2.51
CA SER A 248 -4.80 25.16 -1.20
C SER A 248 -5.68 24.00 -0.73
N ARG A 249 -5.94 22.97 -1.54
CA ARG A 249 -6.64 21.75 -1.11
C ARG A 249 -5.72 20.60 -0.76
N TRP A 250 -4.43 20.71 -1.06
CA TRP A 250 -3.46 19.67 -0.75
C TRP A 250 -3.26 19.56 0.75
N HIS A 251 -3.46 18.36 1.29
CA HIS A 251 -3.53 18.16 2.73
C HIS A 251 -2.37 17.36 3.29
N LYS A 252 -2.09 16.19 2.72
CA LYS A 252 -1.10 15.25 3.26
C LYS A 252 -0.50 14.45 2.11
N ILE A 253 0.77 14.10 2.24
CA ILE A 253 1.44 13.21 1.27
C ILE A 253 2.07 12.05 2.01
N ASP A 254 1.75 10.83 1.61
CA ASP A 254 2.53 9.65 1.99
C ASP A 254 3.45 9.26 0.83
N VAL A 255 4.73 8.97 1.11
CA VAL A 255 5.62 8.43 0.08
C VAL A 255 5.53 6.91 0.12
N VAL A 256 5.21 6.31 -1.01
CA VAL A 256 4.96 4.87 -1.14
C VAL A 256 5.93 4.28 -2.16
N ARG A 257 6.50 3.11 -1.84
CA ARG A 257 7.32 2.34 -2.77
C ARG A 257 6.67 1.00 -3.09
N THR A 258 6.76 0.60 -4.34
CA THR A 258 6.31 -0.70 -4.83
C THR A 258 7.47 -1.42 -5.49
N GLN A 259 7.61 -2.72 -5.24
CA GLN A 259 8.65 -3.51 -5.91
C GLN A 259 8.42 -3.51 -7.40
N ASP A 260 9.45 -3.15 -8.14
CA ASP A 260 9.43 -3.06 -9.58
C ASP A 260 10.78 -3.49 -10.14
N PRO A 261 10.89 -4.70 -10.73
CA PRO A 261 12.14 -5.21 -11.28
C PRO A 261 12.68 -4.38 -12.44
N GLU A 262 11.82 -3.60 -13.10
CA GLU A 262 12.16 -2.78 -14.25
C GLU A 262 12.60 -1.37 -13.84
N ALA A 263 12.30 -0.96 -12.60
CA ALA A 263 12.77 0.29 -12.05
C ALA A 263 14.23 0.19 -11.58
N ALA A 264 14.98 1.27 -11.77
CA ALA A 264 16.31 1.41 -11.17
C ALA A 264 16.20 1.28 -9.63
N GLY A 265 17.10 0.50 -9.02
CA GLY A 265 17.03 0.19 -7.57
C GLY A 265 15.98 -0.87 -7.19
N GLY A 266 15.18 -1.37 -8.14
CA GLY A 266 14.17 -2.41 -7.89
C GLY A 266 12.88 -1.91 -7.22
N TRP A 267 12.69 -0.59 -7.14
CA TRP A 267 11.55 0.05 -6.52
C TRP A 267 11.04 1.22 -7.35
N ARG A 268 9.72 1.31 -7.46
CA ARG A 268 9.01 2.49 -7.98
C ARG A 268 8.48 3.30 -6.82
N TYR A 269 8.62 4.63 -6.88
CA TYR A 269 8.21 5.55 -5.82
C TYR A 269 7.03 6.41 -6.27
N GLU A 270 6.08 6.63 -5.36
CA GLU A 270 4.87 7.41 -5.58
C GLU A 270 4.63 8.33 -4.37
N ALA A 271 4.17 9.56 -4.64
CA ALA A 271 3.54 10.41 -3.65
C ALA A 271 2.02 10.17 -3.69
N HIS A 272 1.46 9.69 -2.58
CA HIS A 272 0.03 9.54 -2.40
C HIS A 272 -0.49 10.84 -1.78
N LEU A 273 -0.91 11.75 -2.64
CA LEU A 273 -1.40 13.07 -2.29
C LEU A 273 -2.87 12.99 -1.89
N MET A 274 -3.16 13.27 -0.63
CA MET A 274 -4.49 13.50 -0.11
C MET A 274 -4.93 14.93 -0.39
N VAL A 275 -6.07 15.09 -1.03
CA VAL A 275 -6.68 16.37 -1.42
C VAL A 275 -8.05 16.49 -0.75
N LEU A 276 -8.34 17.66 -0.17
CA LEU A 276 -9.64 17.99 0.42
C LEU A 276 -10.62 18.38 -0.69
N THR A 277 -11.05 17.37 -1.43
CA THR A 277 -12.09 17.49 -2.45
C THR A 277 -12.78 16.14 -2.60
N GLN A 278 -13.98 16.15 -3.18
CA GLN A 278 -14.69 14.92 -3.54
C GLN A 278 -13.88 14.09 -4.54
N PRO A 279 -13.98 12.75 -4.53
CA PRO A 279 -13.36 11.94 -5.57
C PRO A 279 -13.81 12.38 -6.96
N TYR A 280 -12.87 12.46 -7.91
CA TYR A 280 -13.20 12.81 -9.29
C TYR A 280 -14.17 11.80 -9.91
N VAL A 281 -15.21 12.31 -10.57
CA VAL A 281 -16.17 11.55 -11.38
C VAL A 281 -16.22 12.19 -12.76
N SER A 282 -16.03 11.39 -13.81
CA SER A 282 -16.07 11.93 -15.18
C SER A 282 -17.45 12.46 -15.56
N ALA A 283 -17.51 13.47 -16.43
CA ALA A 283 -18.77 14.03 -16.92
C ALA A 283 -19.69 12.96 -17.53
N SER A 284 -19.12 12.02 -18.30
CA SER A 284 -19.86 10.88 -18.84
C SER A 284 -20.42 9.96 -17.75
N THR A 285 -19.69 9.75 -16.66
CA THR A 285 -20.20 8.98 -15.51
C THR A 285 -21.30 9.73 -14.76
N THR A 286 -21.14 11.04 -14.58
CA THR A 286 -22.16 11.90 -13.95
C THR A 286 -23.45 11.89 -14.77
N GLN A 287 -23.36 12.12 -16.08
CA GLN A 287 -24.51 12.09 -16.98
C GLN A 287 -25.18 10.72 -16.99
N ARG A 288 -24.40 9.63 -17.07
CA ARG A 288 -24.94 8.26 -16.99
C ARG A 288 -25.68 8.02 -15.67
N ARG A 289 -25.14 8.49 -14.55
CA ARG A 289 -25.79 8.36 -13.22
C ARG A 289 -27.07 9.16 -13.13
N ALA A 290 -27.07 10.42 -13.60
CA ALA A 290 -28.26 11.27 -13.60
C ALA A 290 -29.36 10.69 -14.49
N ARG A 291 -29.01 10.23 -15.69
CA ARG A 291 -29.93 9.54 -16.61
C ARG A 291 -30.53 8.30 -15.95
N ALA A 292 -29.70 7.43 -15.38
CA ALA A 292 -30.17 6.25 -14.67
C ALA A 292 -31.09 6.63 -13.49
N ALA A 293 -30.75 7.67 -12.73
CA ALA A 293 -31.57 8.11 -11.60
C ALA A 293 -33.00 8.51 -12.02
N ILE A 294 -33.15 9.12 -13.20
CA ILE A 294 -34.45 9.52 -13.76
C ILE A 294 -35.16 8.32 -14.41
N GLU A 295 -34.49 7.64 -15.35
CA GLU A 295 -35.11 6.58 -16.18
C GLU A 295 -35.51 5.33 -15.39
N THR A 296 -34.93 5.13 -14.20
CA THR A 296 -35.18 3.96 -13.37
C THR A 296 -35.66 4.33 -11.96
N ALA A 297 -36.17 5.55 -11.75
CA ALA A 297 -36.55 6.04 -10.42
C ALA A 297 -37.51 5.09 -9.70
N ASP A 298 -38.51 4.58 -10.43
CA ASP A 298 -39.58 3.73 -9.90
C ASP A 298 -39.30 2.22 -10.08
N ARG A 299 -38.07 1.86 -10.44
CA ARG A 299 -37.72 0.50 -10.80
C ARG A 299 -37.06 -0.22 -9.62
N THR A 300 -37.68 -1.29 -9.17
CA THR A 300 -37.14 -2.17 -8.14
C THR A 300 -36.35 -3.31 -8.79
N VAL A 301 -35.16 -3.60 -8.26
CA VAL A 301 -34.25 -4.62 -8.79
C VAL A 301 -34.04 -5.72 -7.78
N GLY A 302 -34.19 -6.97 -8.21
CA GLY A 302 -33.76 -8.16 -7.49
C GLY A 302 -32.53 -8.79 -8.14
N ILE A 303 -31.55 -9.18 -7.34
CA ILE A 303 -30.37 -9.94 -7.80
C ILE A 303 -30.32 -11.30 -7.10
N ASP A 304 -30.33 -12.35 -7.91
CA ASP A 304 -30.01 -13.72 -7.51
C ASP A 304 -28.55 -14.05 -7.88
N VAL A 305 -27.79 -14.52 -6.89
CA VAL A 305 -26.37 -14.85 -7.02
C VAL A 305 -26.18 -16.35 -6.96
N ASN A 306 -25.74 -16.93 -8.08
CA ASN A 306 -25.43 -18.36 -8.19
C ASN A 306 -23.92 -18.57 -8.51
N VAL A 307 -23.42 -19.80 -8.36
CA VAL A 307 -21.98 -20.16 -8.47
C VAL A 307 -21.38 -19.75 -9.81
N SER A 308 -22.15 -19.86 -10.89
CA SER A 308 -21.69 -19.65 -12.27
C SER A 308 -22.37 -18.49 -13.00
N LYS A 309 -23.42 -17.92 -12.43
CA LYS A 309 -24.23 -16.86 -13.06
C LYS A 309 -24.78 -15.90 -12.03
N LEU A 310 -25.01 -14.67 -12.46
CA LEU A 310 -25.78 -13.68 -11.72
C LEU A 310 -27.02 -13.33 -12.54
N SER A 311 -28.19 -13.52 -11.93
CA SER A 311 -29.48 -13.22 -12.56
C SER A 311 -29.99 -11.91 -11.98
N VAL A 312 -30.35 -10.97 -12.85
CA VAL A 312 -30.91 -9.68 -12.44
C VAL A 312 -32.28 -9.54 -13.06
N ALA A 313 -33.27 -9.32 -12.22
CA ALA A 313 -34.63 -9.00 -12.62
C ALA A 313 -34.98 -7.62 -12.10
N SER A 314 -35.70 -6.83 -12.88
CA SER A 314 -36.30 -5.60 -12.38
C SER A 314 -37.65 -5.33 -13.02
N HIS A 315 -38.48 -4.58 -12.32
CA HIS A 315 -39.85 -4.24 -12.75
C HIS A 315 -40.25 -2.87 -12.21
N VAL A 316 -41.31 -2.30 -12.75
CA VAL A 316 -42.04 -1.16 -12.19
C VAL A 316 -43.40 -1.70 -11.75
N THR A 317 -43.65 -1.77 -10.43
CA THR A 317 -44.92 -2.24 -9.86
C THR A 317 -45.45 -3.58 -10.43
N GLY A 318 -44.55 -4.54 -10.70
CA GLY A 318 -44.86 -5.85 -11.29
C GLY A 318 -45.01 -5.85 -12.82
N ARG A 319 -44.86 -4.71 -13.49
CA ARG A 319 -44.91 -4.52 -14.95
C ARG A 319 -43.54 -4.15 -15.53
N ASP A 320 -43.42 -4.14 -16.85
CA ASP A 320 -42.17 -3.83 -17.59
C ASP A 320 -40.97 -4.64 -17.04
N VAL A 321 -41.08 -5.97 -17.08
CA VAL A 321 -40.02 -6.84 -16.54
C VAL A 321 -38.79 -6.82 -17.44
N ARG A 322 -37.62 -6.53 -16.85
CA ARG A 322 -36.31 -6.64 -17.53
C ARG A 322 -35.48 -7.71 -16.86
N LEU A 323 -34.93 -8.59 -17.69
CA LEU A 323 -34.02 -9.63 -17.27
C LEU A 323 -32.62 -9.38 -17.85
N SER A 324 -31.60 -9.58 -17.02
CA SER A 324 -30.21 -9.71 -17.45
C SER A 324 -29.59 -10.92 -16.80
N ARG A 325 -28.75 -11.61 -17.57
CA ARG A 325 -27.98 -12.75 -17.09
C ARG A 325 -26.51 -12.47 -17.33
N ILE A 326 -25.74 -12.42 -16.25
CA ILE A 326 -24.30 -12.28 -16.32
C ILE A 326 -23.68 -13.67 -16.16
N VAL A 327 -23.06 -14.14 -17.22
CA VAL A 327 -22.31 -15.40 -17.26
C VAL A 327 -20.86 -15.12 -17.65
N ARG A 328 -19.98 -16.06 -17.30
CA ARG A 328 -18.64 -16.10 -17.90
C ARG A 328 -18.76 -16.71 -19.29
N ASP A 329 -18.57 -15.90 -20.32
CA ASP A 329 -18.47 -16.33 -21.71
C ASP A 329 -17.28 -17.28 -21.92
N GLU A 330 -17.41 -18.21 -22.87
CA GLU A 330 -16.37 -19.21 -23.15
C GLU A 330 -14.99 -18.61 -23.46
N PRO A 331 -14.86 -17.51 -24.22
CA PRO A 331 -13.57 -16.88 -24.45
C PRO A 331 -12.88 -16.44 -23.15
N ARG A 332 -13.64 -15.91 -22.17
CA ARG A 332 -13.08 -15.56 -20.86
C ARG A 332 -12.68 -16.78 -20.06
N GLN A 333 -13.49 -17.84 -20.06
CA GLN A 333 -13.14 -19.09 -19.39
C GLN A 333 -11.83 -19.67 -19.96
N GLN A 334 -11.64 -19.62 -21.28
CA GLN A 334 -10.41 -20.09 -21.93
C GLN A 334 -9.21 -19.21 -21.55
N ARG A 335 -9.37 -17.88 -21.51
CA ARG A 335 -8.33 -16.95 -21.04
C ARG A 335 -7.94 -17.23 -19.58
N ASP A 336 -8.89 -17.48 -18.71
CA ASP A 336 -8.66 -17.79 -17.29
C ASP A 336 -7.92 -19.13 -17.10
N ARG A 337 -8.27 -20.16 -17.88
CA ARG A 337 -7.52 -21.43 -17.92
C ARG A 337 -6.08 -21.20 -18.37
N GLY A 338 -5.89 -20.40 -19.42
CA GLY A 338 -4.58 -19.99 -19.91
C GLY A 338 -3.75 -19.25 -18.85
N ARG A 339 -4.37 -18.30 -18.15
CA ARG A 339 -3.76 -17.56 -17.03
C ARG A 339 -3.36 -18.52 -15.91
N THR A 340 -4.25 -19.41 -15.47
CA THR A 340 -3.98 -20.38 -14.41
C THR A 340 -2.79 -21.27 -14.76
N ARG A 341 -2.67 -21.70 -16.02
CA ARG A 341 -1.51 -22.46 -16.51
C ARG A 341 -0.22 -21.64 -16.42
N ARG A 342 -0.25 -20.36 -16.84
CA ARG A 342 0.91 -19.44 -16.74
C ARG A 342 1.31 -19.20 -15.29
N GLU A 343 0.35 -18.98 -14.40
CA GLU A 343 0.59 -18.81 -12.96
C GLU A 343 1.25 -20.04 -12.34
N ARG A 344 0.75 -21.25 -12.64
CA ARG A 344 1.37 -22.51 -12.19
C ARG A 344 2.81 -22.65 -12.71
N ARG A 345 3.07 -22.31 -13.98
CA ARG A 345 4.44 -22.34 -14.56
C ARG A 345 5.38 -21.38 -13.84
N ARG A 346 4.91 -20.17 -13.54
CA ARG A 346 5.70 -19.15 -12.79
C ARG A 346 5.95 -19.56 -11.36
N GLN A 347 4.95 -20.11 -10.66
CA GLN A 347 5.13 -20.65 -9.31
C GLN A 347 6.19 -21.75 -9.29
N ARG A 348 6.15 -22.68 -10.26
CA ARG A 348 7.21 -23.70 -10.44
C ARG A 348 8.58 -23.09 -10.70
N ALA A 349 8.67 -21.99 -11.45
CA ALA A 349 9.95 -21.29 -11.68
C ALA A 349 10.50 -20.65 -10.39
N LEU A 350 9.64 -20.02 -9.58
CA LEU A 350 10.01 -19.48 -8.27
C LEU A 350 10.50 -20.57 -7.32
N ASP A 351 9.78 -21.68 -7.24
CA ASP A 351 10.14 -22.81 -6.38
C ASP A 351 11.45 -23.45 -6.84
N ARG A 352 11.65 -23.66 -8.15
CA ARG A 352 12.92 -24.16 -8.70
C ARG A 352 14.09 -23.24 -8.36
N SER A 353 13.92 -21.93 -8.55
CA SER A 353 14.95 -20.94 -8.25
C SER A 353 15.31 -20.92 -6.76
N ARG A 354 14.32 -21.03 -5.86
CA ARG A 354 14.56 -21.12 -4.41
C ARG A 354 15.30 -22.40 -4.04
N ARG A 355 14.85 -23.54 -4.56
CA ARG A 355 15.45 -24.86 -4.27
C ARG A 355 16.88 -24.94 -4.78
N ALA A 356 17.19 -24.31 -5.91
CA ALA A 356 18.54 -24.31 -6.48
C ALA A 356 19.60 -23.72 -5.53
N LEU A 357 19.26 -22.69 -4.74
CA LEU A 357 20.17 -22.08 -3.76
C LEU A 357 20.07 -22.65 -2.34
N ASN A 358 19.14 -23.58 -2.11
CA ASN A 358 18.85 -24.13 -0.79
C ASN A 358 18.69 -25.65 -0.86
N ARG A 359 19.48 -26.31 -1.70
CA ARG A 359 19.34 -27.73 -2.04
C ARG A 359 19.35 -28.61 -0.81
N GLN A 360 20.21 -28.29 0.16
CA GLN A 360 20.36 -28.96 1.44
C GLN A 360 19.09 -28.94 2.31
N HIS A 361 18.12 -28.07 2.03
CA HIS A 361 16.85 -28.04 2.74
C HIS A 361 15.79 -28.98 2.13
N TYR A 362 16.05 -29.62 0.99
CA TYR A 362 15.06 -30.39 0.25
C TYR A 362 15.51 -31.82 -0.03
N GLN A 363 14.55 -32.74 -0.04
CA GLN A 363 14.77 -34.12 -0.45
C GLN A 363 14.72 -34.26 -1.97
N LEU A 364 15.42 -35.27 -2.49
CA LEU A 364 15.19 -35.74 -3.85
C LEU A 364 13.75 -36.27 -3.97
N SER A 365 13.12 -36.05 -5.12
CA SER A 365 11.85 -36.74 -5.42
C SER A 365 12.07 -38.24 -5.56
N LYS A 366 11.01 -39.05 -5.38
CA LYS A 366 11.07 -40.52 -5.57
C LYS A 366 11.74 -40.92 -6.90
N ARG A 367 11.44 -40.18 -7.99
CA ARG A 367 12.03 -40.40 -9.32
C ARG A 367 13.52 -40.04 -9.36
N GLN A 368 13.92 -38.93 -8.74
CA GLN A 368 15.33 -38.53 -8.66
C GLN A 368 16.15 -39.50 -7.81
N ALA A 369 15.64 -39.93 -6.66
CA ALA A 369 16.28 -40.93 -5.81
C ALA A 369 16.45 -42.28 -6.54
N LYS A 370 15.39 -42.76 -7.22
CA LYS A 370 15.46 -43.99 -8.04
C LYS A 370 16.51 -43.88 -9.15
N ARG A 371 16.61 -42.73 -9.82
CA ARG A 371 17.63 -42.49 -10.86
C ARG A 371 19.03 -42.43 -10.26
N ALA A 372 19.22 -41.77 -9.13
CA ALA A 372 20.51 -41.69 -8.45
C ALA A 372 21.00 -43.10 -8.04
N ARG A 373 20.10 -43.92 -7.48
CA ARG A 373 20.42 -45.31 -7.11
C ARG A 373 20.84 -46.16 -8.32
N ARG A 374 20.05 -46.15 -9.41
CA ARG A 374 20.40 -46.87 -10.65
C ARG A 374 21.75 -46.46 -11.23
N ARG A 375 22.11 -45.19 -11.12
CA ARG A 375 23.41 -44.71 -11.58
C ARG A 375 24.55 -45.19 -10.70
N ALA A 376 24.37 -45.17 -9.39
CA ALA A 376 25.35 -45.69 -8.44
C ALA A 376 25.56 -47.20 -8.62
N GLU A 377 24.48 -47.97 -8.80
CA GLU A 377 24.52 -49.41 -9.14
C GLU A 377 25.28 -49.66 -10.45
N ALA A 378 25.23 -48.73 -11.41
CA ALA A 378 25.95 -48.81 -12.68
C ALA A 378 27.37 -48.19 -12.64
N GLY A 379 27.89 -47.84 -11.46
CA GLY A 379 29.22 -47.21 -11.31
C GLY A 379 29.33 -45.80 -11.90
N LEU A 380 28.22 -45.15 -12.26
CA LEU A 380 28.21 -43.84 -12.89
C LEU A 380 28.20 -42.71 -11.85
N SER A 381 28.96 -41.64 -12.12
CA SER A 381 29.01 -40.47 -11.23
C SER A 381 27.64 -39.83 -10.99
N PRO A 382 27.40 -39.27 -9.78
CA PRO A 382 26.17 -38.55 -9.47
C PRO A 382 25.94 -37.35 -10.40
N VAL A 383 24.70 -37.16 -10.84
CA VAL A 383 24.30 -35.98 -11.62
C VAL A 383 23.81 -34.91 -10.67
N ASP A 384 24.36 -33.70 -10.80
CA ASP A 384 23.88 -32.55 -10.03
C ASP A 384 22.45 -32.17 -10.47
N VAL A 385 21.50 -32.23 -9.54
CA VAL A 385 20.08 -31.95 -9.80
C VAL A 385 19.48 -31.04 -8.73
N ILE A 386 18.57 -30.16 -9.15
CA ILE A 386 17.76 -29.38 -8.20
C ILE A 386 16.74 -30.34 -7.56
N PRO A 387 16.72 -30.50 -6.22
CA PRO A 387 15.81 -31.44 -5.57
C PRO A 387 14.33 -31.10 -5.82
N ALA A 388 13.55 -32.05 -6.34
CA ALA A 388 12.13 -31.87 -6.63
C ALA A 388 11.21 -32.42 -5.52
N GLY A 389 11.76 -33.06 -4.49
CA GLY A 389 11.02 -33.59 -3.35
C GLY A 389 10.54 -32.52 -2.37
N PRO A 390 9.88 -32.93 -1.26
CA PRO A 390 9.45 -32.02 -0.21
C PRO A 390 10.66 -31.43 0.53
N ARG A 391 10.39 -30.36 1.30
CA ARG A 391 11.39 -29.80 2.21
C ARG A 391 11.61 -30.77 3.37
N LEU A 392 12.84 -30.83 3.88
CA LEU A 392 13.14 -31.56 5.10
C LEU A 392 12.32 -31.00 6.26
N ALA A 393 11.61 -31.88 6.96
CA ALA A 393 10.69 -31.55 8.03
C ALA A 393 10.79 -32.59 9.14
N ARG A 394 10.44 -32.19 10.37
CA ARG A 394 10.26 -33.11 11.50
C ARG A 394 8.99 -33.94 11.31
N ALA A 395 8.76 -34.92 12.18
CA ALA A 395 7.59 -35.79 12.15
C ALA A 395 6.24 -35.01 12.20
N ASP A 396 6.23 -33.85 12.88
CA ASP A 396 5.09 -32.91 12.94
C ASP A 396 4.87 -32.09 11.65
N ARG A 397 5.59 -32.41 10.56
CA ARG A 397 5.61 -31.68 9.27
C ARG A 397 6.11 -30.24 9.36
N VAL A 398 6.69 -29.82 10.47
CA VAL A 398 7.33 -28.51 10.60
C VAL A 398 8.69 -28.55 9.90
N PRO A 399 8.99 -27.61 8.99
CA PRO A 399 10.29 -27.55 8.32
C PRO A 399 11.45 -27.46 9.31
N LEU A 400 12.49 -28.30 9.13
CA LEU A 400 13.71 -28.25 9.96
C LEU A 400 14.36 -26.87 9.89
N THR A 401 14.35 -26.29 8.71
CA THR A 401 14.83 -24.92 8.46
C THR A 401 13.67 -24.07 7.97
N SER A 402 13.42 -22.93 8.61
CA SER A 402 12.35 -22.03 8.22
C SER A 402 12.60 -21.38 6.85
N TYR A 403 11.57 -21.18 6.04
CA TYR A 403 11.67 -20.45 4.76
C TYR A 403 12.26 -19.03 4.88
N LYS A 404 12.23 -18.43 6.08
CA LYS A 404 12.77 -17.09 6.32
C LYS A 404 14.31 -17.04 6.26
N THR A 405 14.99 -18.17 6.39
CA THR A 405 16.47 -18.27 6.34
C THR A 405 16.97 -18.74 4.98
N ASP A 406 16.08 -18.94 4.00
CA ASP A 406 16.48 -19.35 2.66
C ASP A 406 17.28 -18.22 1.97
N ARG A 407 18.36 -18.61 1.27
CA ARG A 407 19.09 -17.72 0.37
C ARG A 407 18.28 -17.55 -0.92
N LEU A 408 17.90 -16.31 -1.24
CA LEU A 408 17.10 -16.00 -2.43
C LEU A 408 17.97 -15.32 -3.49
N SER A 409 17.97 -15.88 -4.72
CA SER A 409 18.69 -15.32 -5.87
C SER A 409 18.07 -14.01 -6.35
N ALA A 410 18.85 -13.19 -7.05
CA ALA A 410 18.33 -12.01 -7.74
C ALA A 410 17.17 -12.38 -8.68
N ARG A 411 17.33 -13.47 -9.45
CA ARG A 411 16.28 -14.02 -10.32
C ARG A 411 15.00 -14.41 -9.56
N HIS A 412 15.09 -15.01 -8.36
CA HIS A 412 13.90 -15.31 -7.55
C HIS A 412 13.15 -14.04 -7.16
N ARG A 413 13.88 -12.99 -6.76
CA ARG A 413 13.28 -11.70 -6.37
C ARG A 413 12.60 -11.03 -7.57
N GLN A 414 13.26 -11.00 -8.73
CA GLN A 414 12.69 -10.49 -9.98
C GLN A 414 11.40 -11.23 -10.38
N LEU A 415 11.44 -12.57 -10.43
CA LEU A 415 10.26 -13.38 -10.75
C LEU A 415 9.10 -13.15 -9.76
N ARG A 416 9.41 -12.94 -8.48
CA ARG A 416 8.40 -12.73 -7.45
C ARG A 416 7.75 -11.36 -7.60
N ALA A 417 8.54 -10.33 -7.85
CA ALA A 417 8.04 -8.98 -8.07
C ALA A 417 7.20 -8.91 -9.36
N ALA A 418 7.62 -9.55 -10.45
CA ALA A 418 6.80 -9.69 -11.66
C ALA A 418 5.46 -10.41 -11.39
N GLN A 419 5.47 -11.49 -10.60
CA GLN A 419 4.21 -12.18 -10.20
C GLN A 419 3.29 -11.26 -9.39
N VAL A 420 3.83 -10.43 -8.51
CA VAL A 420 3.06 -9.46 -7.71
C VAL A 420 2.46 -8.37 -8.60
N ALA A 421 3.25 -7.82 -9.53
CA ALA A 421 2.78 -6.81 -10.49
C ALA A 421 1.65 -7.36 -11.37
N ASP A 422 1.79 -8.58 -11.89
CA ASP A 422 0.76 -9.23 -12.68
C ASP A 422 -0.52 -9.52 -11.87
N ALA A 423 -0.38 -9.94 -10.61
CA ALA A 423 -1.53 -10.17 -9.73
C ALA A 423 -2.25 -8.85 -9.39
N ALA A 424 -1.52 -7.75 -9.25
CA ALA A 424 -2.08 -6.41 -9.06
C ALA A 424 -2.84 -5.96 -10.32
N SER A 425 -2.23 -6.07 -11.51
CA SER A 425 -2.87 -5.78 -12.80
C SER A 425 -4.13 -6.63 -13.01
N ALA A 426 -4.05 -7.93 -12.73
CA ALA A 426 -5.19 -8.85 -12.76
C ALA A 426 -6.33 -8.43 -11.83
N THR A 427 -5.99 -7.95 -10.64
CA THR A 427 -6.98 -7.48 -9.66
C THR A 427 -7.61 -6.16 -10.10
N GLN A 428 -6.82 -5.26 -10.68
CA GLN A 428 -7.31 -4.01 -11.25
C GLN A 428 -8.27 -4.26 -12.42
N ALA A 429 -7.86 -5.09 -13.39
CA ALA A 429 -8.71 -5.47 -14.52
C ALA A 429 -10.03 -6.12 -14.08
N ARG A 430 -10.02 -6.98 -13.05
CA ARG A 430 -11.25 -7.55 -12.47
C ARG A 430 -12.14 -6.49 -11.84
N ARG A 431 -11.56 -5.51 -11.13
CA ARG A 431 -12.32 -4.39 -10.54
C ARG A 431 -12.93 -3.50 -11.62
N ASP A 432 -12.18 -3.20 -12.66
CA ASP A 432 -12.67 -2.34 -13.75
C ASP A 432 -13.77 -3.02 -14.54
N HIS A 433 -13.60 -4.32 -14.83
CA HIS A 433 -14.68 -5.11 -15.42
C HIS A 433 -15.92 -5.17 -14.52
N ALA A 434 -15.75 -5.40 -13.21
CA ALA A 434 -16.88 -5.40 -12.28
C ALA A 434 -17.60 -4.05 -12.24
N ARG A 435 -16.86 -2.93 -12.32
CA ARG A 435 -17.43 -1.58 -12.39
C ARG A 435 -18.20 -1.35 -13.69
N GLU A 436 -17.67 -1.81 -14.81
CA GLU A 436 -18.33 -1.73 -16.11
C GLU A 436 -19.65 -2.52 -16.10
N VAL A 437 -19.63 -3.76 -15.63
CA VAL A 437 -20.82 -4.61 -15.49
C VAL A 437 -21.83 -3.95 -14.55
N ALA A 438 -21.40 -3.49 -13.38
CA ALA A 438 -22.27 -2.81 -12.43
C ALA A 438 -22.87 -1.53 -13.03
N ALA A 439 -22.10 -0.75 -13.80
CA ALA A 439 -22.61 0.44 -14.48
C ALA A 439 -23.67 0.09 -15.52
N GLY A 440 -23.48 -0.98 -16.30
CA GLY A 440 -24.47 -1.48 -17.24
C GLY A 440 -25.75 -1.98 -16.57
N LEU A 441 -25.61 -2.70 -15.44
CA LEU A 441 -26.75 -3.15 -14.64
C LEU A 441 -27.56 -1.98 -14.08
N VAL A 442 -26.90 -0.99 -13.46
CA VAL A 442 -27.58 0.18 -12.91
C VAL A 442 -28.26 0.99 -14.01
N ALA A 443 -27.62 1.16 -15.17
CA ALA A 443 -28.23 1.86 -16.30
C ALA A 443 -29.49 1.14 -16.85
N ARG A 444 -29.51 -0.20 -16.84
CA ARG A 444 -30.62 -0.99 -17.40
C ARG A 444 -31.74 -1.25 -16.40
N HIS A 445 -31.38 -1.57 -15.15
CA HIS A 445 -32.29 -2.07 -14.13
C HIS A 445 -32.62 -1.04 -13.06
N GLY A 446 -31.70 -0.12 -12.78
CA GLY A 446 -31.82 0.90 -11.75
C GLY A 446 -30.93 0.68 -10.54
N TYR A 447 -30.94 1.67 -9.65
CA TYR A 447 -30.04 1.75 -8.49
C TYR A 447 -30.67 1.27 -7.18
N GLN A 448 -31.99 1.06 -7.14
CA GLN A 448 -32.71 0.49 -6.00
C GLN A 448 -32.61 -1.04 -6.02
N ILE A 449 -31.46 -1.55 -5.58
CA ILE A 449 -31.11 -2.97 -5.67
C ILE A 449 -31.37 -3.66 -4.33
N VAL A 450 -32.21 -4.68 -4.37
CA VAL A 450 -32.36 -5.69 -3.32
C VAL A 450 -31.54 -6.91 -3.74
N VAL A 451 -30.58 -7.27 -2.91
CA VAL A 451 -29.83 -8.53 -3.04
C VAL A 451 -30.38 -9.45 -1.96
N GLU A 452 -30.66 -10.71 -2.28
CA GLU A 452 -30.98 -11.70 -1.25
C GLU A 452 -29.92 -11.68 -0.14
N ASP A 453 -30.33 -11.87 1.11
CA ASP A 453 -29.44 -11.80 2.29
C ASP A 453 -28.50 -13.02 2.32
N VAL A 454 -27.52 -12.99 1.43
CA VAL A 454 -26.42 -13.94 1.35
C VAL A 454 -25.16 -13.19 1.73
N ARG A 455 -24.54 -13.64 2.82
CA ARG A 455 -23.15 -13.28 3.10
C ARG A 455 -22.27 -13.94 2.03
N LEU A 456 -21.95 -13.18 0.98
CA LEU A 456 -21.07 -13.61 -0.11
C LEU A 456 -19.76 -14.30 0.36
N PRO A 457 -19.11 -13.88 1.47
CA PRO A 457 -17.96 -14.60 2.01
C PRO A 457 -18.31 -15.99 2.56
N SER A 458 -19.43 -16.12 3.28
CA SER A 458 -19.92 -17.39 3.82
C SER A 458 -20.31 -18.34 2.70
N TRP A 459 -20.99 -17.82 1.69
CA TRP A 459 -21.41 -18.57 0.52
C TRP A 459 -20.22 -19.04 -0.34
N SER A 460 -19.23 -18.16 -0.59
CA SER A 460 -17.99 -18.52 -1.31
C SER A 460 -17.15 -19.56 -0.56
N ALA A 461 -17.16 -19.53 0.78
CA ALA A 461 -16.48 -20.53 1.59
C ALA A 461 -17.15 -21.92 1.51
N SER A 462 -18.49 -21.96 1.47
CA SER A 462 -19.26 -23.21 1.40
C SER A 462 -19.26 -23.86 0.02
N TRP A 463 -19.29 -23.06 -1.05
CA TRP A 463 -19.54 -23.56 -2.42
C TRP A 463 -18.34 -23.43 -3.37
N GLY A 464 -17.24 -22.81 -2.94
CA GLY A 464 -16.08 -22.54 -3.80
C GLY A 464 -16.25 -21.28 -4.67
N ARG A 465 -15.17 -20.90 -5.38
CA ARG A 465 -15.03 -19.62 -6.10
C ARG A 465 -15.86 -19.46 -7.37
#